data_AF-A0A6B2LPJ0-F1
#
_entry.id   AF-A0A6B2LPJ0-F1
#
_cell.length_a   1.000
_cell.length_b   1.000
_cell.length_c   1.000
_cell.angle_alpha   90.00
_cell.angle_beta   90.00
_cell.angle_gamma   90.00
#
_symmetry.space_group_name_H-M   'P 1'
#
loop_
_entity.id
_entity.type
_entity.pdbx_description
1 polymer ?
#
loop_
_entity_poly.entity_id
_entity_poly.type
_entity_poly.pdbx_seq_one_letter_code
_entity_poly.pdbx_strand_id
1 'polypeptide(L)'
;MFVRSGNSWALCEGRSIQLVSELVSYSDVYLICQVDTDEEENLFRELIRSTELVNLGFDERKILFCSSPEGRKHMVRQLSPDLHIDTNSGVIKYLQPVLPELIYITPNPESFSGPTGNVFVLKDLSECRNNN
;
A
#
# COMPACT_ATOMS: atom_id res chain seq x y z
N MET A 1 -3.45 2.62 -5.79
CA MET A 1 -4.54 1.63 -5.89
C MET A 1 -5.90 2.24 -5.59
N PHE A 2 -6.01 3.11 -4.58
CA PHE A 2 -7.22 3.87 -4.29
C PHE A 2 -6.89 5.35 -4.21
N VAL A 3 -7.77 6.21 -4.74
CA VAL A 3 -7.65 7.67 -4.62
C VAL A 3 -8.79 8.18 -3.76
N ARG A 4 -8.47 8.97 -2.74
CA ARG A 4 -9.44 9.73 -1.97
C ARG A 4 -9.61 11.11 -2.62
N SER A 5 -10.85 11.41 -3.04
CA SER A 5 -11.24 12.74 -3.52
C SER A 5 -12.35 13.27 -2.61
N GLY A 6 -11.96 14.04 -1.58
CA GLY A 6 -12.88 14.46 -0.52
C GLY A 6 -13.34 13.28 0.34
N ASN A 7 -14.65 13.06 0.42
CA ASN A 7 -15.25 11.93 1.16
C ASN A 7 -15.49 10.70 0.27
N SER A 8 -14.99 10.68 -0.96
CA SER A 8 -15.19 9.58 -1.90
C SER A 8 -13.89 8.84 -2.17
N TRP A 9 -13.97 7.51 -2.13
CA TRP A 9 -12.91 6.60 -2.54
C TRP A 9 -13.19 6.11 -3.96
N ALA A 10 -12.20 6.22 -4.83
CA ALA A 10 -12.25 5.69 -6.19
C ALA A 10 -11.16 4.65 -6.38
N LEU A 11 -11.46 3.62 -7.18
CA LEU A 11 -10.43 2.71 -7.67
C LEU A 11 -9.49 3.49 -8.59
N CYS A 12 -8.18 3.31 -8.41
CA CYS A 12 -7.26 3.64 -9.50
C CYS A 12 -7.52 2.63 -10.63
N GLU A 13 -8.10 3.08 -11.75
CA GLU A 13 -8.19 2.26 -12.95
C GLU A 13 -6.77 1.88 -13.46
N GLY A 14 -6.62 0.66 -14.01
CA GLY A 14 -5.39 0.24 -14.70
C GLY A 14 -4.42 -0.64 -13.89
N ARG A 15 -3.11 -0.51 -14.15
CA ARG A 15 -2.03 -1.46 -13.77
C ARG A 15 -1.87 -1.72 -12.26
N SER A 16 -2.41 -0.86 -11.40
CA SER A 16 -2.34 -1.05 -9.94
C SER A 16 -3.04 -2.32 -9.48
N ILE A 17 -4.23 -2.62 -10.02
CA ILE A 17 -4.98 -3.84 -9.63
C ILE A 17 -4.22 -5.08 -10.09
N GLN A 18 -3.68 -5.05 -11.31
CA GLN A 18 -2.92 -6.15 -11.90
C GLN A 18 -1.66 -6.45 -11.09
N LEU A 19 -0.93 -5.41 -10.67
CA LEU A 19 0.29 -5.59 -9.87
C LEU A 19 -0.02 -6.17 -8.48
N VAL A 20 -1.11 -5.72 -7.83
CA VAL A 20 -1.53 -6.31 -6.54
C VAL A 20 -1.99 -7.75 -6.74
N SER A 21 -2.73 -8.04 -7.80
CA SER A 21 -3.10 -9.42 -8.17
C SER A 21 -1.88 -10.32 -8.38
N GLU A 22 -0.85 -9.79 -9.04
CA GLU A 22 0.41 -10.50 -9.25
C GLU A 22 1.09 -10.80 -7.90
N LEU A 23 1.22 -9.80 -7.02
CA LEU A 23 1.77 -9.97 -5.67
C LEU A 23 0.99 -11.02 -4.87
N VAL A 24 -0.34 -10.98 -4.92
CA VAL A 24 -1.21 -11.95 -4.23
C VAL A 24 -0.96 -13.39 -4.69
N SER A 25 -0.53 -13.59 -5.95
CA SER A 25 -0.29 -14.93 -6.49
C SER A 25 0.95 -15.63 -5.90
N TYR A 26 1.90 -14.89 -5.32
CA TYR A 26 3.14 -15.44 -4.78
C TYR A 26 3.54 -14.92 -3.39
N SER A 27 2.79 -13.99 -2.80
CA SER A 27 3.11 -13.36 -1.52
C SER A 27 1.92 -13.31 -0.56
N ASP A 28 2.21 -13.20 0.73
CA ASP A 28 1.21 -12.89 1.75
C ASP A 28 0.95 -11.38 1.81
N VAL A 29 -0.12 -10.91 1.15
CA VAL A 29 -0.40 -9.48 0.98
C VAL A 29 -1.40 -8.97 2.01
N TYR A 30 -1.04 -7.86 2.66
CA TYR A 30 -1.92 -7.07 3.51
C TYR A 30 -2.18 -5.70 2.88
N LEU A 31 -3.44 -5.23 2.95
CA LEU A 31 -3.80 -3.87 2.55
C LEU A 31 -4.10 -3.07 3.80
N ILE A 32 -3.39 -1.95 3.99
CA ILE A 32 -3.63 -1.04 5.11
C ILE A 32 -4.17 0.28 4.55
N CYS A 33 -5.40 0.62 4.89
CA CYS A 33 -6.03 1.87 4.48
C CYS A 33 -6.17 2.82 5.68
N GLN A 34 -5.99 4.11 5.43
CA GLN A 34 -6.29 5.13 6.42
C GLN A 34 -7.68 5.70 6.15
N VAL A 35 -8.59 5.58 7.12
CA VAL A 35 -10.00 5.94 7.02
C VAL A 35 -10.45 6.64 8.30
N ASP A 36 -11.48 7.48 8.20
CA ASP A 36 -11.95 8.27 9.34
C ASP A 36 -13.22 7.71 9.99
N THR A 37 -13.97 6.86 9.27
CA THR A 37 -15.26 6.33 9.73
C THR A 37 -15.49 4.87 9.29
N ASP A 38 -16.39 4.18 10.00
CA ASP A 38 -16.82 2.81 9.67
C ASP A 38 -17.52 2.75 8.29
N GLU A 39 -18.18 3.84 7.86
CA GLU A 39 -18.74 3.93 6.51
C GLU A 39 -17.64 3.91 5.44
N GLU A 40 -16.52 4.61 5.66
CA GLU A 40 -15.37 4.55 4.76
C GLU A 40 -14.74 3.14 4.72
N GLU A 41 -14.69 2.44 5.86
CA GLU A 41 -14.26 1.02 5.91
C GLU A 41 -15.13 0.13 5.04
N ASN A 42 -16.46 0.25 5.18
CA ASN A 42 -17.42 -0.54 4.44
C ASN A 42 -17.32 -0.27 2.94
N LEU A 43 -17.24 1.00 2.54
CA LEU A 43 -17.05 1.41 1.14
C LEU A 43 -15.75 0.82 0.57
N PHE A 44 -14.66 0.82 1.33
CA PHE A 44 -13.39 0.25 0.87
C PHE A 44 -13.49 -1.27 0.69
N ARG A 45 -14.17 -1.97 1.60
CA ARG A 45 -14.42 -3.43 1.47
C ARG A 45 -15.28 -3.76 0.26
N GLU A 46 -16.35 -3.01 0.04
CA GLU A 46 -17.21 -3.16 -1.15
C GLU A 46 -16.42 -2.92 -2.44
N LEU A 47 -15.57 -1.89 -2.45
CA LEU A 47 -14.73 -1.58 -3.59
C LEU A 47 -13.76 -2.74 -3.90
N ILE A 48 -13.07 -3.29 -2.89
CA ILE A 48 -12.24 -4.49 -3.08
C ILE A 48 -13.06 -5.67 -3.63
N ARG A 49 -14.26 -5.92 -3.10
CA ARG A 49 -15.15 -7.00 -3.56
C ARG A 49 -15.60 -6.83 -5.01
N SER A 50 -15.70 -5.59 -5.49
CA SER A 50 -16.00 -5.29 -6.89
C SER A 50 -14.81 -5.50 -7.84
N THR A 51 -13.60 -5.71 -7.31
CA THR A 51 -12.41 -6.04 -8.10
C THR A 51 -12.21 -7.54 -8.25
N GLU A 52 -11.35 -7.95 -9.18
CA GLU A 52 -10.98 -9.35 -9.36
C GLU A 52 -10.06 -9.90 -8.24
N LEU A 53 -9.57 -9.07 -7.31
CA LEU A 53 -8.61 -9.50 -6.29
C LEU A 53 -9.10 -10.68 -5.45
N VAL A 54 -10.36 -10.62 -5.01
CA VAL A 54 -10.95 -11.69 -4.18
C VAL A 54 -11.04 -12.98 -4.99
N ASN A 55 -11.42 -12.87 -6.27
CA ASN A 55 -11.45 -14.02 -7.19
C ASN A 55 -10.05 -14.60 -7.47
N LEU A 56 -9.01 -13.78 -7.34
CA LEU A 56 -7.60 -14.14 -7.51
C LEU A 56 -6.94 -14.61 -6.21
N GLY A 57 -7.71 -14.80 -5.13
CA GLY A 57 -7.25 -15.40 -3.88
C GLY A 57 -6.84 -14.41 -2.80
N PHE A 58 -7.11 -13.11 -2.97
CA PHE A 58 -6.90 -12.13 -1.90
C PHE A 58 -7.88 -12.37 -0.75
N ASP A 59 -7.34 -12.48 0.48
CA ASP A 59 -8.13 -12.68 1.69
C ASP A 59 -8.59 -11.35 2.28
N GLU A 60 -9.90 -11.06 2.20
CA GLU A 60 -10.48 -9.81 2.71
C GLU A 60 -10.20 -9.55 4.20
N ARG A 61 -9.87 -10.59 4.98
CA ARG A 61 -9.48 -10.46 6.39
C ARG A 61 -8.11 -9.79 6.56
N LYS A 62 -7.33 -9.64 5.48
CA LYS A 62 -6.03 -8.95 5.44
C LYS A 62 -6.16 -7.48 5.03
N ILE A 63 -7.38 -6.95 4.98
CA ILE A 63 -7.65 -5.51 4.89
C ILE A 63 -7.71 -4.96 6.31
N LEU A 64 -6.73 -4.13 6.65
CA LEU A 64 -6.62 -3.43 7.92
C LEU A 64 -6.90 -1.94 7.73
N PHE A 65 -7.48 -1.34 8.76
CA PHE A 65 -7.85 0.06 8.77
C PHE A 65 -7.22 0.78 9.94
N CYS A 66 -6.81 2.03 9.72
CA CYS A 66 -6.25 2.90 10.74
C CYS A 66 -6.80 4.32 10.56
N SER A 67 -6.83 5.13 11.62
CA SER A 67 -7.24 6.53 11.54
C SER A 67 -6.08 7.51 11.42
N SER A 68 -4.83 7.03 11.50
CA SER A 68 -3.65 7.90 11.49
C SER A 68 -2.41 7.23 10.89
N PRO A 69 -1.42 8.03 10.41
CA PRO A 69 -0.13 7.50 10.00
C PRO A 69 0.61 6.77 11.13
N GLU A 70 0.43 7.18 12.39
CA GLU A 70 0.99 6.47 13.54
C GLU A 70 0.35 5.10 13.74
N GLY A 71 -0.98 4.99 13.57
CA GLY A 71 -1.65 3.70 13.56
C GLY A 71 -1.08 2.76 12.49
N ARG A 72 -0.88 3.28 11.27
CA ARG A 72 -0.26 2.52 10.17
C ARG A 72 1.15 2.05 10.50
N LYS A 73 2.01 2.92 11.05
CA LYS A 73 3.37 2.56 11.47
C LYS A 73 3.36 1.39 12.47
N HIS A 74 2.49 1.43 13.47
CA HIS A 74 2.39 0.36 14.46
C HIS A 74 1.92 -0.97 13.84
N MET A 75 0.90 -0.93 12.98
CA MET A 75 0.42 -2.14 12.29
C MET A 75 1.50 -2.77 11.42
N VAL A 76 2.20 -1.98 10.61
CA VAL A 76 3.26 -2.49 9.74
C VAL A 76 4.39 -3.11 10.57
N ARG A 77 4.77 -2.48 11.69
CA ARG A 77 5.79 -3.07 12.60
C ARG A 77 5.33 -4.39 13.21
N GLN A 78 4.07 -4.51 13.60
CA GLN A 78 3.55 -5.75 14.17
C GLN A 78 3.47 -6.86 13.12
N LEU A 79 3.10 -6.52 11.88
CA LEU A 79 3.12 -7.47 10.76
C LEU A 79 4.53 -7.88 10.36
N SER A 80 5.51 -6.97 10.48
CA SER A 80 6.90 -7.18 10.07
C SER A 80 7.03 -7.74 8.64
N PRO A 81 6.45 -7.09 7.61
CA PRO A 81 6.53 -7.59 6.25
C PRO A 81 7.95 -7.47 5.69
N ASP A 82 8.29 -8.33 4.74
CA ASP A 82 9.56 -8.23 3.99
C ASP A 82 9.62 -6.97 3.13
N LEU A 83 8.46 -6.54 2.61
CA LEU A 83 8.31 -5.37 1.75
C LEU A 83 7.11 -4.50 2.20
N HIS A 84 7.33 -3.19 2.36
CA HIS A 84 6.26 -2.21 2.57
C HIS A 84 6.21 -1.17 1.45
N ILE A 85 5.01 -0.87 0.93
CA ILE A 85 4.79 0.14 -0.11
C ILE A 85 3.91 1.27 0.47
N ASP A 86 4.39 2.52 0.44
CA ASP A 86 3.66 3.68 0.95
C ASP A 86 3.88 4.94 0.11
N THR A 87 2.97 5.90 0.22
CA THR A 87 3.07 7.24 -0.37
C THR A 87 3.41 8.31 0.68
N ASN A 88 3.50 7.94 1.96
CA ASN A 88 3.87 8.84 3.05
C ASN A 88 5.35 8.68 3.43
N SER A 89 6.16 9.69 3.11
CA SER A 89 7.60 9.67 3.41
C SER A 89 7.92 9.59 4.90
N GLY A 90 7.06 10.10 5.78
CA GLY A 90 7.21 10.00 7.24
C GLY A 90 7.00 8.58 7.76
N VAL A 91 6.13 7.79 7.11
CA VAL A 91 5.98 6.36 7.41
C VAL A 91 7.19 5.58 6.91
N ILE A 92 7.63 5.83 5.67
CA ILE A 92 8.83 5.21 5.08
C ILE A 92 10.06 5.44 5.95
N LYS A 93 10.39 6.69 6.28
CA LYS A 93 11.57 7.02 7.11
C LYS A 93 11.53 6.38 8.50
N TYR A 94 10.34 6.24 9.08
CA TYR A 94 10.17 5.61 10.38
C TYR A 94 10.37 4.09 10.33
N LEU A 95 9.91 3.44 9.27
CA LEU A 95 9.99 1.98 9.09
C LEU A 95 11.33 1.53 8.51
N GLN A 96 12.05 2.43 7.85
CA GLN A 96 13.35 2.16 7.24
C GLN A 96 14.34 1.36 8.10
N PRO A 97 14.58 1.69 9.38
CA PRO A 97 15.56 0.96 10.18
C PRO A 97 15.08 -0.44 10.64
N VAL A 98 13.81 -0.79 10.44
CA VAL A 98 13.23 -2.03 10.97
C VAL A 98 12.74 -3.01 9.91
N LEU A 99 12.53 -2.56 8.67
CA LEU A 99 12.07 -3.43 7.58
C LEU A 99 13.18 -3.74 6.58
N PRO A 100 13.17 -4.94 5.95
CA PRO A 100 14.16 -5.30 4.95
C PRO A 100 14.10 -4.40 3.72
N GLU A 101 12.92 -4.17 3.15
CA GLU A 101 12.73 -3.37 1.94
C GLU A 101 11.51 -2.45 2.02
N LEU A 102 11.63 -1.25 1.46
CA LEU A 102 10.55 -0.29 1.36
C LEU A 102 10.49 0.32 -0.04
N ILE A 103 9.27 0.50 -0.55
CA ILE A 103 9.00 1.27 -1.76
C ILE A 103 8.26 2.55 -1.37
N TYR A 104 8.87 3.69 -1.68
CA TYR A 104 8.25 4.99 -1.56
C TYR A 104 7.73 5.46 -2.92
N ILE A 105 6.42 5.62 -3.05
CA ILE A 105 5.80 6.12 -4.28
C ILE A 105 5.53 7.62 -4.16
N THR A 106 6.10 8.40 -5.07
CA THR A 106 5.92 9.86 -5.08
C THR A 106 6.03 10.44 -6.49
N PRO A 107 5.18 11.42 -6.87
CA PRO A 107 5.31 12.08 -8.18
C PRO A 107 6.62 12.86 -8.34
N ASN A 108 7.36 13.11 -7.25
CA ASN A 108 8.65 13.79 -7.25
C ASN A 108 9.73 12.96 -6.50
N PRO A 109 10.28 11.91 -7.14
CA PRO A 109 11.29 11.04 -6.53
C PRO A 109 12.52 11.80 -6.00
N GLU A 110 12.94 12.86 -6.70
CA GLU A 110 14.10 13.65 -6.35
C GLU A 110 13.94 14.46 -5.05
N SER A 111 12.70 14.61 -4.57
CA SER A 111 12.41 15.29 -3.30
C SER A 111 12.65 14.41 -2.06
N PHE A 112 12.92 13.10 -2.23
CA PHE A 112 13.17 12.22 -1.11
C PHE A 112 14.52 12.53 -0.44
N SER A 113 14.44 13.17 0.73
CA SER A 113 15.60 13.46 1.58
C SER A 113 15.78 12.36 2.63
N GLY A 114 16.52 11.30 2.30
CA GLY A 114 16.81 10.22 3.24
C GLY A 114 17.83 9.22 2.68
N PRO A 115 18.44 8.39 3.52
CA PRO A 115 19.26 7.28 3.03
C PRO A 115 18.39 6.33 2.19
N THR A 116 18.91 5.87 1.05
CA THR A 116 18.16 5.01 0.12
C THR A 116 18.52 3.53 0.22
N GLY A 117 19.35 3.13 1.20
CA GLY A 117 19.97 1.80 1.25
C GLY A 117 18.99 0.64 1.03
N ASN A 118 17.84 0.68 1.69
CA ASN A 118 16.73 -0.26 1.54
C ASN A 118 15.42 0.41 1.11
N VAL A 119 15.50 1.62 0.55
CA VAL A 119 14.32 2.41 0.13
C VAL A 119 14.41 2.67 -1.36
N PHE A 120 13.50 2.05 -2.11
CA PHE A 120 13.31 2.30 -3.53
C PHE A 120 12.29 3.43 -3.72
N VAL A 121 12.70 4.52 -4.37
CA VAL A 121 11.81 5.65 -4.63
C VAL A 121 11.34 5.58 -6.07
N LEU A 122 10.04 5.40 -6.28
CA LEU A 122 9.42 5.22 -7.59
C LEU A 122 8.41 6.33 -7.85
N LYS A 123 8.24 6.71 -9.12
CA LYS A 123 7.22 7.70 -9.49
C LYS A 123 5.81 7.14 -9.38
N ASP A 124 5.66 5.90 -9.83
CA ASP A 124 4.42 5.14 -9.79
C ASP A 124 4.71 3.63 -9.83
N LEU A 125 3.67 2.81 -9.60
CA LEU A 125 3.78 1.34 -9.56
C LEU A 125 4.16 0.71 -10.90
N SER A 126 4.09 1.44 -12.03
CA SER A 126 4.46 0.89 -13.34
C SER A 126 5.97 0.71 -13.50
N GLU A 127 6.76 1.40 -12.66
CA GLU A 127 8.22 1.30 -12.59
C GLU A 127 8.69 0.03 -11.87
N CYS A 128 7.82 -0.64 -11.10
CA CYS A 128 8.07 -1.98 -10.60
C CYS A 128 8.14 -2.95 -11.80
N ARG A 129 9.33 -3.25 -12.30
CA ARG A 129 9.58 -4.32 -13.28
C ARG A 129 10.17 -5.52 -12.56
N ASN A 130 9.62 -6.70 -12.83
CA ASN A 130 10.25 -7.98 -12.51
C ASN A 130 11.65 -8.01 -13.15
N ASN A 131 12.68 -7.97 -12.32
CA ASN A 131 13.99 -8.43 -12.74
C ASN A 131 13.89 -9.96 -12.81
N ASN A 132 13.68 -10.48 -14.03
CA ASN A 132 13.89 -11.89 -14.35
C ASN A 132 15.34 -12.30 -14.06
#